data_AF-A0A850SH04-F1
#
_entry.id   AF-A0A850SH04-F1
#
_cell.length_a   1.000
_cell.length_b   1.000
_cell.length_c   1.000
_cell.angle_alpha   90.00
_cell.angle_beta   90.00
_cell.angle_gamma   90.00
#
_symmetry.space_group_name_H-M   'P 1'
#
loop_
_entity.id
_entity.type
_entity.pdbx_description
1 polymer ?
#
loop_
_entity_poly.entity_id
_entity_poly.type
_entity_poly.pdbx_seq_one_letter_code
_entity_poly.pdbx_strand_id
1 'polypeptide(L)'
;MAIIKIYKRNSTFVELSNLVEELANVGLTETLKKYYTKPFEHEARSIVAGPSFMQFLNKLFKTQIAAGDILEFESGGHDKYFMFSLTGTWDEIIKLQ
;
A
#
# COMPACT_ATOMS: atom_id res chain seq x y z
N MET A 1 -4.55 17.83 6.70
CA MET A 1 -5.11 17.13 5.52
C MET A 1 -4.62 15.70 5.60
N ALA A 2 -5.42 14.70 5.20
CA ALA A 2 -4.91 13.34 5.10
C ALA A 2 -4.28 13.14 3.71
N ILE A 3 -3.21 12.35 3.64
CA ILE A 3 -2.55 11.99 2.40
C ILE A 3 -2.74 10.48 2.19
N ILE A 4 -3.12 10.10 0.97
CA ILE A 4 -3.21 8.71 0.54
C ILE A 4 -2.11 8.45 -0.46
N LYS A 5 -1.33 7.41 -0.23
CA LYS A 5 -0.28 6.98 -1.17
C LYS A 5 -0.51 5.54 -1.61
N ILE A 6 -0.24 5.26 -2.88
CA ILE A 6 -0.18 3.89 -3.41
C ILE A 6 1.23 3.61 -3.90
N TYR A 7 1.85 2.61 -3.29
CA TYR A 7 3.10 2.01 -3.72
C TYR A 7 2.79 0.84 -4.65
N LYS A 8 3.22 0.99 -5.91
CA LYS A 8 3.17 -0.09 -6.89
C LYS A 8 4.45 -0.89 -6.84
N ARG A 9 4.33 -2.20 -6.98
CA ARG A 9 5.49 -3.08 -7.13
C ARG A 9 6.29 -2.68 -8.37
N ASN A 10 7.61 -2.69 -8.28
CA ASN A 10 8.50 -2.44 -9.41
C ASN A 10 8.56 -3.67 -10.35
N SER A 11 9.36 -3.59 -11.41
CA SER A 11 9.51 -4.66 -12.40
C SER A 11 10.26 -5.89 -11.87
N THR A 12 10.81 -5.85 -10.66
CA THR A 12 11.45 -7.01 -10.05
C THR A 12 10.39 -8.03 -9.67
N PHE A 13 10.43 -9.19 -10.33
CA PHE A 13 9.57 -10.30 -9.96
C PHE A 13 9.95 -10.83 -8.57
N VAL A 14 8.95 -10.90 -7.69
CA VAL A 14 9.03 -11.51 -6.36
C VAL A 14 7.67 -12.13 -6.07
N GLU A 15 7.63 -13.35 -5.55
CA GLU A 15 6.35 -13.93 -5.14
C GLU A 15 5.80 -13.19 -3.92
N LEU A 16 4.47 -13.13 -3.78
CA LEU A 16 3.87 -12.34 -2.69
C LEU A 16 4.26 -12.87 -1.31
N SER A 17 4.35 -14.19 -1.15
CA SER A 17 4.86 -14.84 0.08
C SER A 17 6.26 -14.34 0.44
N ASN A 18 7.17 -14.35 -0.55
CA ASN A 18 8.55 -13.90 -0.35
C ASN A 18 8.59 -12.39 -0.04
N LEU A 19 7.68 -11.59 -0.60
CA LEU A 19 7.57 -10.17 -0.30
C LEU A 19 7.12 -9.90 1.14
N VAL A 20 6.19 -10.71 1.65
CA VAL A 20 5.75 -10.65 3.05
C VAL A 20 6.89 -11.06 4.00
N GLU A 21 7.66 -12.09 3.64
CA GLU A 21 8.86 -12.48 4.40
C GLU A 21 9.92 -11.38 4.40
N GLU A 22 10.20 -10.75 3.24
CA GLU A 22 11.12 -9.62 3.17
C GLU A 22 10.64 -8.43 4.03
N LEU A 23 9.34 -8.11 4.02
CA LEU A 23 8.77 -7.08 4.91
C LEU A 23 9.05 -7.37 6.38
N ALA A 24 8.93 -8.62 6.80
CA ALA A 24 9.21 -9.04 8.17
C ALA A 24 10.71 -9.00 8.50
N ASN A 25 11.57 -9.37 7.54
CA ASN A 25 13.01 -9.53 7.76
C ASN A 25 13.79 -8.21 7.67
N VAL A 26 13.50 -7.35 6.69
CA VAL A 26 14.25 -6.10 6.46
C VAL A 26 13.47 -4.84 6.87
N GLY A 27 12.19 -4.99 7.17
CA GLY A 27 11.31 -3.90 7.59
C GLY A 27 10.74 -3.08 6.42
N LEU A 28 9.62 -2.42 6.69
CA LEU A 28 8.82 -1.71 5.68
C LEU A 28 9.62 -0.71 4.85
N THR A 29 10.42 0.15 5.49
CA THR A 29 11.14 1.22 4.79
C THR A 29 12.12 0.68 3.75
N GLU A 30 12.86 -0.37 4.08
CA GLU A 30 13.82 -0.97 3.16
C GLU A 30 13.12 -1.80 2.07
N THR A 31 12.03 -2.49 2.40
CA THR A 31 11.21 -3.16 1.39
C THR A 31 10.63 -2.18 0.37
N LEU A 32 10.07 -1.04 0.82
CA LEU A 32 9.52 -0.02 -0.07
C LEU A 32 10.58 0.52 -1.03
N LYS A 33 11.81 0.75 -0.56
CA LYS A 33 12.92 1.18 -1.43
C LYS A 33 13.31 0.12 -2.46
N LYS A 34 13.32 -1.15 -2.06
CA LYS A 34 13.84 -2.27 -2.87
C LYS A 34 12.85 -2.79 -3.90
N TYR A 35 11.57 -2.86 -3.55
CA TYR A 35 10.55 -3.58 -4.33
C TYR A 35 9.42 -2.71 -4.88
N TYR A 36 9.38 -1.43 -4.55
CA TYR A 36 8.29 -0.53 -4.96
C TYR A 36 8.81 0.66 -5.74
N THR A 37 7.96 1.19 -6.62
CA THR A 37 8.20 2.46 -7.30
C THR A 37 7.91 3.63 -6.36
N LYS A 38 8.30 4.85 -6.77
CA LYS A 38 7.83 6.06 -6.10
C LYS A 38 6.29 6.03 -6.00
N PRO A 39 5.71 6.32 -4.83
CA PRO A 39 4.27 6.24 -4.67
C PRO A 39 3.55 7.31 -5.48
N PHE A 40 2.33 6.98 -5.91
CA PHE A 40 1.36 7.99 -6.32
C PHE A 40 0.73 8.59 -5.08
N GLU A 41 0.49 9.90 -5.07
CA GLU A 41 0.03 10.63 -3.88
C GLU A 41 -1.21 11.47 -4.21
N HIS A 42 -2.19 11.44 -3.30
CA HIS A 42 -3.36 12.33 -3.35
C HIS A 42 -3.74 12.83 -1.96
N GLU A 43 -4.08 14.12 -1.87
CA GLU A 43 -4.70 14.69 -0.68
C GLU A 43 -6.18 14.33 -0.60
N ALA A 44 -6.64 14.02 0.61
CA ALA A 44 -8.04 13.77 0.91
C ALA A 44 -8.45 14.44 2.23
N ARG A 45 -9.69 14.92 2.27
CA ARG A 45 -10.30 15.44 3.52
C ARG A 45 -10.87 14.32 4.38
N SER A 46 -11.40 13.28 3.75
CA SER A 46 -11.98 12.11 4.39
C SER A 46 -12.06 10.94 3.41
N ILE A 47 -12.03 9.72 3.91
CA ILE A 47 -12.12 8.49 3.12
C ILE A 47 -13.09 7.56 3.82
N VAL A 48 -13.96 6.91 3.04
CA VAL A 48 -14.84 5.85 3.53
C VAL A 48 -14.42 4.55 2.87
N ALA A 49 -13.91 3.62 3.67
CA ALA A 49 -13.63 2.27 3.22
C ALA A 49 -14.92 1.44 3.27
N GLY A 50 -15.51 1.19 2.11
CA GLY A 50 -16.70 0.35 1.93
C GLY A 50 -16.59 -0.54 0.69
N PRO A 51 -17.68 -1.19 0.25
CA PRO A 51 -17.65 -2.14 -0.87
C PRO A 51 -17.08 -1.56 -2.18
N SER A 52 -17.20 -0.26 -2.41
CA SER A 52 -16.68 0.43 -3.61
C SER A 52 -15.27 0.98 -3.45
N PHE A 53 -14.59 0.72 -2.32
CA PHE A 53 -13.32 1.38 -1.99
C PHE A 53 -12.23 1.10 -3.03
N MET A 54 -12.13 -0.13 -3.53
CA MET A 54 -11.19 -0.49 -4.61
C MET A 54 -11.44 0.28 -5.90
N GLN A 55 -12.71 0.42 -6.31
CA GLN A 55 -13.08 1.18 -7.50
C GLN A 55 -12.75 2.66 -7.32
N PHE A 56 -12.98 3.20 -6.12
CA PHE A 56 -12.59 4.56 -5.78
C PHE A 56 -11.08 4.76 -5.93
N LEU A 57 -10.25 3.90 -5.34
CA LEU A 57 -8.79 4.02 -5.44
C LEU A 57 -8.30 3.89 -6.88
N ASN A 58 -8.81 2.92 -7.65
CA ASN A 58 -8.45 2.77 -9.06
C ASN A 58 -8.78 4.05 -9.87
N LYS A 59 -9.92 4.69 -9.59
CA LYS A 59 -10.32 5.94 -10.24
C LYS A 59 -9.47 7.12 -9.79
N LEU A 60 -9.15 7.18 -8.49
CA LEU A 60 -8.36 8.25 -7.88
C LEU A 60 -6.95 8.26 -8.47
N PHE A 61 -6.28 7.11 -8.44
CA PHE A 61 -4.89 6.98 -8.87
C PHE A 61 -4.72 6.67 -10.36
N LYS A 62 -5.83 6.46 -11.09
CA LYS A 62 -5.84 6.07 -12.52
C LYS A 62 -4.94 4.87 -12.82
N THR A 63 -4.89 3.92 -11.89
CA THR A 63 -4.07 2.71 -11.98
C THR A 63 -4.84 1.53 -11.41
N GLN A 64 -4.59 0.34 -11.92
CA GLN A 64 -5.18 -0.88 -11.38
C GLN A 64 -4.39 -1.34 -10.16
N ILE A 65 -5.05 -1.45 -9.01
CA ILE A 65 -4.48 -2.08 -7.83
C ILE A 65 -4.42 -3.60 -8.05
N ALA A 66 -3.29 -4.19 -7.67
CA ALA A 66 -2.99 -5.60 -7.77
C ALA A 66 -2.42 -6.14 -6.44
N ALA A 67 -2.43 -7.46 -6.29
CA ALA A 67 -1.94 -8.10 -5.07
C ALA A 67 -0.47 -7.74 -4.81
N GLY A 68 -0.16 -7.39 -3.56
CA GLY A 68 1.13 -6.91 -3.09
C GLY A 68 1.35 -5.41 -3.24
N ASP A 69 0.45 -4.66 -3.87
CA ASP A 69 0.51 -3.19 -3.76
C ASP A 69 0.26 -2.74 -2.32
N ILE A 70 0.91 -1.65 -1.91
CA ILE A 70 0.76 -1.09 -0.56
C ILE A 70 0.04 0.24 -0.63
N LEU A 71 -0.99 0.38 0.21
CA LEU A 71 -1.71 1.61 0.48
C LEU A 71 -1.20 2.21 1.78
N GLU A 72 -0.88 3.50 1.78
CA GLU A 72 -0.53 4.26 2.98
C GLU A 72 -1.56 5.37 3.21
N PHE A 73 -2.00 5.51 4.45
CA PHE A 73 -2.76 6.65 4.92
C PHE A 73 -1.92 7.42 5.93
N GLU A 74 -1.60 8.66 5.60
CA GLU A 74 -0.88 9.60 6.46
C GLU A 74 -1.88 10.65 6.97
N SER A 75 -1.99 10.79 8.29
CA SER A 75 -2.84 11.80 8.92
C SER A 75 -2.36 12.13 10.34
N GLY A 76 -2.21 13.41 10.64
CA GLY A 76 -1.89 13.86 12.01
C GLY A 76 -0.56 13.33 12.56
N GLY A 77 0.42 13.07 11.69
CA GLY A 77 1.72 12.49 12.08
C GLY A 77 1.69 10.97 12.31
N HIS A 78 0.60 10.31 11.94
CA HIS A 78 0.47 8.86 11.98
C HIS A 78 0.32 8.29 10.57
N ASP A 79 1.02 7.19 10.33
CA ASP A 79 0.97 6.46 9.06
C ASP A 79 0.44 5.05 9.31
N LYS A 80 -0.53 4.63 8.49
CA LYS A 80 -1.00 3.24 8.44
C LYS A 80 -0.74 2.66 7.07
N TYR A 81 -0.31 1.41 7.03
CA TYR A 81 0.03 0.71 5.79
C TYR A 81 -0.82 -0.54 5.65
N PHE A 82 -1.28 -0.80 4.44
CA PHE A 82 -2.07 -1.97 4.11
C PHE A 82 -1.54 -2.59 2.82
N MET A 83 -1.36 -3.91 2.81
CA MET A 83 -1.05 -4.66 1.60
C MET A 83 -2.35 -5.20 1.00
N PHE A 84 -2.51 -5.07 -0.32
CA PHE A 84 -3.62 -5.74 -0.99
C PHE A 84 -3.31 -7.23 -1.18
N SER A 85 -4.17 -8.10 -0.68
CA SER A 85 -3.95 -9.55 -0.69
C SER A 85 -4.45 -10.21 -1.99
N LEU A 86 -4.06 -11.47 -2.20
CA LEU A 86 -4.58 -12.28 -3.31
C LEU A 86 -6.08 -12.56 -3.20
N THR A 87 -6.62 -12.54 -1.98
CA THR A 87 -8.05 -12.77 -1.71
C THR A 87 -8.89 -11.50 -1.86
N GLY A 88 -8.27 -10.38 -2.21
CA GLY A 88 -8.96 -9.09 -2.40
C GLY A 88 -9.24 -8.33 -1.09
N THR A 89 -8.49 -8.62 -0.03
CA THR A 89 -8.55 -7.93 1.26
C THR A 89 -7.40 -6.94 1.42
N TRP A 90 -7.55 -6.03 2.39
CA TRP A 90 -6.47 -5.13 2.81
C TRP A 90 -5.93 -5.62 4.14
N ASP A 91 -4.70 -6.13 4.12
CA ASP A 91 -4.05 -6.68 5.30
C ASP A 91 -3.14 -5.60 5.91
N GLU A 92 -3.35 -5.25 7.18
CA GLU A 92 -2.56 -4.20 7.85
C GLU A 92 -1.11 -4.63 8.04
N ILE A 93 -0.16 -3.78 7.65
CA ILE A 93 1.26 -3.96 7.93
C ILE A 93 1.58 -3.26 9.26
N ILE A 94 1.93 -4.04 10.26
CA ILE A 94 2.31 -3.54 11.58
C ILE A 94 3.81 -3.21 11.57
N LYS A 95 4.17 -1.94 11.80
CA LYS A 95 5.55 -1.55 12.07
C LYS A 95 5.94 -2.01 13.48
N LEU A 96 6.81 -3.02 13.57
CA LEU A 96 7.45 -3.41 14.81
C LEU A 96 8.70 -2.54 15.01
N GLN A 97 8.89 -2.04 16.24
CA GLN A 97 10.01 -1.16 16.60
C GLN A 97 11.35 -1.87 16.58
#